data_AF-A0A6V7LNJ2-F1
#
_entry.id   AF-A0A6V7LNJ2-F1
#
_cell.length_a   1.000
_cell.length_b   1.000
_cell.length_c   1.000
_cell.angle_alpha   90.00
_cell.angle_beta   90.00
_cell.angle_gamma   90.00
#
_symmetry.space_group_name_H-M   'P 1'
#
loop_
_entity.id
_entity.type
_entity.pdbx_description
1 polymer ?
#
loop_
_entity_poly.entity_id
_entity_poly.type
_entity_poly.pdbx_seq_one_letter_code
_entity_poly.pdbx_strand_id
1 'polypeptide(L)'
;ANPIKQIVCHHVYDKCDMTAVNQLLLFLDKRLDSQSNLIENLLPVMTALLRLVRTQRLIRKWTRQAVLPSLRGQDVMHRPEEDDRLRGKLCKLLTNPITEVRDLVAEFLFVLCKQNIGRMIKYTGYGNAAGMFANKGLLAGKRAPTDYSDESGESDTEEYAKYKPDINPVTGCYEEPKVSPLEGMTEEQKEYEAIKLVNLVSQLT
;
A
#
# COMPACT_ATOMS: atom_id res chain seq x y z
N ALA A 1 -27.99 -35.35 -17.98
CA ALA A 1 -26.68 -35.56 -17.34
C ALA A 1 -26.02 -34.20 -17.14
N ASN A 2 -25.91 -33.74 -15.90
CA ASN A 2 -24.93 -32.72 -15.53
C ASN A 2 -24.69 -32.89 -14.03
N PRO A 3 -23.43 -32.99 -13.61
CA PRO A 3 -22.95 -31.84 -12.89
C PRO A 3 -21.52 -31.49 -13.29
N ILE A 4 -21.33 -30.19 -13.47
CA ILE A 4 -20.07 -29.49 -13.49
C ILE A 4 -19.24 -29.94 -12.28
N LYS A 5 -18.39 -30.95 -12.46
CA LYS A 5 -17.24 -31.22 -11.60
C LYS A 5 -16.13 -30.26 -12.01
N GLN A 6 -16.36 -28.97 -11.80
CA GLN A 6 -15.24 -28.07 -11.55
C GLN A 6 -14.96 -28.20 -10.07
N ILE A 7 -13.72 -28.52 -9.72
CA ILE A 7 -13.25 -28.38 -8.34
C ILE A 7 -13.28 -26.88 -8.06
N VAL A 8 -14.44 -26.37 -7.63
CA VAL A 8 -14.55 -25.03 -7.10
C VAL A 8 -13.93 -25.13 -5.72
N CYS A 9 -12.69 -24.67 -5.58
CA CYS A 9 -12.13 -24.44 -4.25
C CYS A 9 -13.07 -23.47 -3.54
N HIS A 10 -13.89 -23.98 -2.61
CA HIS A 10 -14.76 -23.15 -1.80
C HIS A 10 -13.90 -22.33 -0.85
N HIS A 11 -13.86 -21.02 -1.07
CA HIS A 11 -13.17 -20.12 -0.17
C HIS A 11 -14.14 -19.73 0.94
N VAL A 12 -13.97 -20.28 2.14
CA VAL A 12 -14.81 -19.96 3.30
C VAL A 12 -14.02 -19.12 4.29
N TYR A 13 -14.57 -17.98 4.71
CA TYR A 13 -14.00 -17.11 5.74
C TYR A 13 -15.07 -16.76 6.77
N ASP A 14 -14.81 -17.08 8.04
CA ASP A 14 -15.76 -16.87 9.14
C ASP A 14 -17.17 -17.41 8.82
N LYS A 15 -17.22 -18.65 8.29
CA LYS A 15 -18.42 -19.37 7.84
C LYS A 15 -19.18 -18.72 6.66
N CYS A 16 -18.65 -17.68 6.03
CA CYS A 16 -19.20 -17.08 4.82
C CYS A 16 -18.44 -17.55 3.57
N ASP A 17 -19.17 -17.80 2.48
CA ASP A 17 -18.58 -18.09 1.18
C ASP A 17 -18.01 -16.83 0.52
N MET A 18 -16.72 -16.87 0.21
CA MET A 18 -15.92 -15.85 -0.44
C MET A 18 -15.54 -16.24 -1.87
N THR A 19 -16.06 -17.35 -2.40
CA THR A 19 -15.68 -17.88 -3.72
C THR A 19 -15.87 -16.85 -4.83
N ALA A 20 -17.02 -16.17 -4.87
CA ALA A 20 -17.28 -15.12 -5.85
C ALA A 20 -16.32 -13.93 -5.72
N VAL A 21 -16.01 -13.50 -4.49
CA VAL A 21 -15.04 -12.43 -4.22
C VAL A 21 -13.64 -12.86 -4.68
N ASN A 22 -13.25 -14.10 -4.42
CA ASN A 22 -11.98 -14.64 -4.86
C ASN A 22 -11.87 -14.69 -6.39
N GLN A 23 -12.93 -15.10 -7.09
CA GLN A 23 -12.96 -15.06 -8.55
C GLN A 23 -12.83 -13.63 -9.10
N LEU A 24 -13.45 -12.63 -8.46
CA LEU A 24 -13.26 -11.22 -8.83
C LEU A 24 -11.81 -10.76 -8.63
N LEU A 25 -11.13 -11.21 -7.57
CA LEU A 25 -9.72 -10.89 -7.33
C LEU A 25 -8.80 -11.55 -8.36
N LEU A 26 -9.02 -12.82 -8.69
CA LEU A 26 -8.28 -13.51 -9.75
C LEU A 26 -8.51 -12.87 -11.12
N PHE A 27 -9.75 -12.46 -11.38
CA PHE A 27 -10.09 -11.74 -12.59
C PHE A 27 -9.38 -10.38 -12.64
N LEU A 28 -9.39 -9.61 -11.55
CA LEU A 28 -8.63 -8.36 -11.45
C LEU A 28 -7.15 -8.57 -11.72
N ASP A 29 -6.52 -9.56 -11.07
CA ASP A 29 -5.09 -9.84 -11.23
C ASP A 29 -4.73 -10.14 -12.70
N LYS A 30 -5.54 -10.96 -13.37
CA LYS A 30 -5.39 -11.23 -14.81
C LYS A 30 -5.58 -9.98 -15.68
N ARG A 31 -6.47 -9.05 -15.29
CA ARG A 31 -6.67 -7.79 -16.03
C ARG A 31 -5.52 -6.80 -15.82
N LEU A 32 -4.86 -6.83 -14.67
CA LEU A 32 -3.68 -5.99 -14.39
C LEU A 32 -2.47 -6.38 -15.26
N ASP A 33 -2.41 -7.62 -15.74
CA ASP A 33 -1.38 -8.06 -16.68
C ASP A 33 -1.62 -7.53 -18.12
N SER A 34 -2.80 -7.00 -18.40
CA SER A 34 -3.15 -6.41 -19.70
C SER A 34 -2.85 -4.91 -19.73
N GLN A 35 -2.02 -4.49 -20.69
CA GLN A 35 -1.63 -3.07 -20.86
C GLN A 35 -2.60 -2.27 -21.75
N SER A 36 -3.59 -2.91 -22.37
CA SER A 36 -4.56 -2.23 -23.25
C SER A 36 -5.88 -1.96 -22.54
N ASN A 37 -6.55 -0.87 -22.95
CA ASN A 37 -7.88 -0.47 -22.49
C ASN A 37 -8.04 -0.53 -20.95
N LEU A 38 -7.04 -0.01 -20.22
CA LEU A 38 -6.99 -0.04 -18.75
C LEU A 38 -8.30 0.41 -18.10
N ILE A 39 -8.92 1.46 -18.64
CA ILE A 39 -10.18 2.00 -18.13
C ILE A 39 -11.29 0.95 -18.21
N GLU A 40 -11.56 0.44 -19.41
CA GLU A 40 -12.61 -0.54 -19.67
C GLU A 40 -12.35 -1.88 -18.94
N ASN A 41 -11.08 -2.24 -18.79
CA ASN A 41 -10.67 -3.50 -18.20
C ASN A 41 -10.67 -3.50 -16.67
N LEU A 42 -10.28 -2.39 -16.03
CA LEU A 42 -10.07 -2.32 -14.59
C LEU A 42 -11.22 -1.65 -13.83
N LEU A 43 -11.79 -0.56 -14.34
CA LEU A 43 -12.79 0.21 -13.55
C LEU A 43 -13.99 -0.62 -13.12
N PRO A 44 -14.61 -1.48 -13.98
CA PRO A 44 -15.79 -2.23 -13.56
C PRO A 44 -15.52 -3.16 -12.38
N VAL A 45 -14.44 -3.97 -12.45
CA VAL A 45 -14.09 -4.92 -11.39
C VAL A 45 -13.62 -4.19 -10.13
N MET A 46 -12.80 -3.14 -10.25
CA MET A 46 -12.31 -2.36 -9.12
C MET A 46 -13.46 -1.63 -8.40
N THR A 47 -14.41 -1.06 -9.15
CA THR A 47 -15.58 -0.39 -8.59
C THR A 47 -16.47 -1.37 -7.82
N ALA A 48 -16.71 -2.56 -8.40
CA ALA A 48 -17.47 -3.61 -7.73
C ALA A 48 -16.79 -4.08 -6.44
N LEU A 49 -15.49 -4.39 -6.50
CA LEU A 49 -14.70 -4.78 -5.33
C LEU A 49 -14.69 -3.68 -4.25
N LEU A 50 -14.47 -2.42 -4.64
CA LEU A 50 -14.52 -1.27 -3.73
C LEU A 50 -15.86 -1.18 -3.01
N ARG A 51 -16.97 -1.35 -3.73
CA ARG A 51 -18.31 -1.31 -3.14
C ARG A 51 -18.53 -2.45 -2.15
N LEU A 52 -18.07 -3.65 -2.49
CA LEU A 52 -18.17 -4.83 -1.63
C LEU A 52 -17.37 -4.65 -0.32
N VAL A 53 -16.11 -4.21 -0.41
CA VAL A 53 -15.24 -4.04 0.78
C VAL A 53 -15.67 -2.88 1.68
N ARG A 54 -16.31 -1.83 1.12
CA ARG A 54 -16.91 -0.76 1.93
C ARG A 54 -18.13 -1.26 2.71
N THR A 55 -18.96 -2.07 2.07
CA THR A 55 -20.28 -2.45 2.61
C THR A 55 -20.19 -3.62 3.60
N GLN A 56 -19.37 -4.63 3.31
CA GLN A 56 -19.31 -5.85 4.12
C GLN A 56 -17.94 -6.02 4.80
N ARG A 57 -17.95 -6.02 6.14
CA ARG A 57 -16.75 -6.16 6.98
C ARG A 57 -16.00 -7.46 6.73
N LEU A 58 -16.70 -8.58 6.57
CA LEU A 58 -16.07 -9.88 6.35
C LEU A 58 -15.35 -9.94 5.00
N ILE A 59 -15.99 -9.41 3.95
CA ILE A 59 -15.37 -9.29 2.62
C ILE A 59 -14.13 -8.40 2.70
N ARG A 60 -14.20 -7.25 3.38
CA ARG A 60 -13.02 -6.39 3.56
C ARG A 60 -11.86 -7.09 4.26
N LYS A 61 -12.13 -7.86 5.32
CA LYS A 61 -11.10 -8.63 6.03
C LYS A 61 -10.47 -9.70 5.13
N TRP A 62 -11.30 -10.45 4.40
CA TRP A 62 -10.85 -11.45 3.43
C TRP A 62 -10.01 -10.84 2.31
N THR A 63 -10.53 -9.80 1.64
CA THR A 63 -9.83 -9.09 0.57
C THR A 63 -8.55 -8.44 1.07
N ARG A 64 -8.52 -7.90 2.29
CA ARG A 64 -7.29 -7.40 2.91
C ARG A 64 -6.24 -8.52 3.04
N GLN A 65 -6.61 -9.72 3.49
CA GLN A 65 -5.65 -10.82 3.61
C GLN A 65 -5.10 -11.27 2.26
N ALA A 66 -5.91 -11.21 1.20
CA ALA A 66 -5.49 -11.56 -0.16
C ALA A 66 -4.61 -10.47 -0.82
N VAL A 67 -4.97 -9.19 -0.67
CA VAL A 67 -4.32 -8.06 -1.35
C VAL A 67 -3.15 -7.49 -0.53
N LEU A 68 -3.32 -7.35 0.79
CA LEU A 68 -2.38 -6.71 1.72
C LEU A 68 -2.05 -7.69 2.88
N PRO A 69 -1.42 -8.85 2.59
CA PRO A 69 -1.04 -9.81 3.62
C PRO A 69 -0.09 -9.17 4.63
N SER A 70 0.06 -9.76 5.83
CA SER A 70 1.05 -9.27 6.79
C SER A 70 2.44 -9.35 6.19
N LEU A 71 3.14 -8.21 6.15
CA LEU A 71 4.47 -8.11 5.56
C LEU A 71 5.47 -8.96 6.34
N ARG A 72 6.41 -9.57 5.63
CA ARG A 72 7.57 -10.32 6.13
C ARG A 72 8.87 -9.63 5.73
N GLY A 73 10.02 -10.16 6.14
CA GLY A 73 11.31 -9.54 5.86
C GLY A 73 11.59 -9.37 4.36
N GLN A 74 11.27 -10.37 3.54
CA GLN A 74 11.47 -10.30 2.08
C GLN A 74 10.57 -9.26 1.39
N ASP A 75 9.40 -8.96 1.97
CA ASP A 75 8.40 -8.09 1.35
C ASP A 75 8.78 -6.59 1.41
N VAL A 76 9.84 -6.26 2.16
CA VAL A 76 10.35 -4.90 2.36
C VAL A 76 11.75 -4.70 1.76
N MET A 77 12.34 -5.71 1.13
CA MET A 77 13.67 -5.58 0.51
C MET A 77 13.66 -4.77 -0.79
N HIS A 78 12.51 -4.71 -1.44
CA HIS A 78 12.29 -4.01 -2.70
C HIS A 78 11.13 -3.03 -2.54
N ARG A 79 10.99 -2.11 -3.49
CA ARG A 79 9.91 -1.12 -3.41
C ARG A 79 8.54 -1.80 -3.57
N PRO A 80 7.48 -1.30 -2.93
CA PRO A 80 6.15 -1.89 -3.03
C PRO A 80 5.66 -2.08 -4.48
N GLU A 81 5.96 -1.15 -5.38
CA GLU A 81 5.59 -1.19 -6.81
C GLU A 81 6.40 -2.16 -7.67
N GLU A 82 7.48 -2.75 -7.14
CA GLU A 82 8.32 -3.74 -7.81
C GLU A 82 7.87 -5.19 -7.53
N ASP A 83 6.85 -5.37 -6.69
CA ASP A 83 6.29 -6.68 -6.31
C ASP A 83 5.30 -7.20 -7.37
N ASP A 84 5.54 -8.39 -7.90
CA ASP A 84 4.70 -9.02 -8.92
C ASP A 84 3.35 -9.52 -8.38
N ARG A 85 3.15 -9.54 -7.06
CA ARG A 85 1.84 -9.88 -6.48
C ARG A 85 0.85 -8.74 -6.67
N LEU A 86 -0.42 -9.04 -6.41
CA LEU A 86 -1.52 -8.08 -6.52
C LEU A 86 -1.26 -6.76 -5.76
N ARG A 87 -0.60 -6.82 -4.60
CA ARG A 87 -0.14 -5.62 -3.86
C ARG A 87 0.68 -4.69 -4.75
N GLY A 88 1.76 -5.19 -5.35
CA GLY A 88 2.70 -4.34 -6.07
C GLY A 88 2.17 -3.88 -7.42
N LYS A 89 1.43 -4.74 -8.12
CA LYS A 89 0.65 -4.32 -9.31
C LYS A 89 -0.28 -3.15 -9.00
N LEU A 90 -0.98 -3.17 -7.87
CA LEU A 90 -1.83 -2.05 -7.43
C LEU A 90 -1.00 -0.84 -6.97
N CYS A 91 0.12 -1.04 -6.25
CA CYS A 91 1.01 0.06 -5.85
C CYS A 91 1.57 0.81 -7.06
N LYS A 92 1.95 0.10 -8.12
CA LYS A 92 2.40 0.67 -9.40
C LYS A 92 1.35 1.55 -10.06
N LEU A 93 0.06 1.27 -9.85
CA LEU A 93 -1.03 2.10 -10.39
C LEU A 93 -1.28 3.39 -9.58
N LEU A 94 -0.72 3.54 -8.37
CA LEU A 94 -0.85 4.77 -7.58
C LEU A 94 -0.11 5.98 -8.19
N THR A 95 0.81 5.73 -9.11
CA THR A 95 1.55 6.76 -9.86
C THR A 95 1.18 6.78 -11.33
N ASN A 96 0.07 6.12 -11.71
CA ASN A 96 -0.41 6.09 -13.09
C ASN A 96 -0.88 7.49 -13.56
N PRO A 97 -0.59 7.90 -14.81
CA PRO A 97 -1.05 9.17 -15.35
C PRO A 97 -2.58 9.27 -15.53
N ILE A 98 -3.27 8.13 -15.68
CA ILE A 98 -4.73 8.08 -15.78
C ILE A 98 -5.31 8.22 -14.37
N THR A 99 -5.86 9.40 -14.08
CA THR A 99 -6.30 9.79 -12.74
C THR A 99 -7.46 8.94 -12.25
N GLU A 100 -8.37 8.51 -13.12
CA GLU A 100 -9.51 7.68 -12.75
C GLU A 100 -9.08 6.30 -12.23
N VAL A 101 -8.08 5.70 -12.87
CA VAL A 101 -7.51 4.42 -12.43
C VAL A 101 -6.77 4.61 -11.11
N ARG A 102 -5.88 5.62 -11.07
CA ARG A 102 -5.09 5.95 -9.89
C ARG A 102 -5.97 6.18 -8.66
N ASP A 103 -6.97 7.05 -8.78
CA ASP A 103 -7.82 7.46 -7.66
C ASP A 103 -8.69 6.30 -7.16
N LEU A 104 -9.18 5.45 -8.06
CA LEU A 104 -9.94 4.25 -7.71
C LEU A 104 -9.09 3.21 -6.98
N VAL A 105 -7.86 2.98 -7.43
CA VAL A 105 -6.90 2.08 -6.77
C VAL A 105 -6.52 2.61 -5.40
N ALA A 106 -6.23 3.92 -5.31
CA ALA A 106 -5.89 4.57 -4.06
C ALA A 106 -7.02 4.44 -3.02
N GLU A 107 -8.26 4.71 -3.43
CA GLU A 107 -9.43 4.55 -2.57
C GLU A 107 -9.65 3.09 -2.14
N PHE A 108 -9.47 2.13 -3.04
CA PHE A 108 -9.56 0.70 -2.72
C PHE A 108 -8.56 0.28 -1.66
N LEU A 109 -7.27 0.59 -1.85
CA LEU A 109 -6.22 0.28 -0.89
C LEU A 109 -6.45 0.98 0.46
N PHE A 110 -6.90 2.23 0.45
CA PHE A 110 -7.17 2.97 1.68
C PHE A 110 -8.34 2.38 2.47
N VAL A 111 -9.39 1.90 1.82
CA VAL A 111 -10.48 1.16 2.49
C VAL A 111 -9.97 -0.15 3.10
N LEU A 112 -9.11 -0.91 2.41
CA LEU A 112 -8.48 -2.12 2.98
C LEU A 112 -7.56 -1.80 4.17
N CYS A 113 -7.01 -0.60 4.20
CA CYS A 113 -6.25 -0.03 5.31
C CYS A 113 -7.13 0.59 6.40
N LYS A 114 -8.45 0.40 6.38
CA LYS A 114 -9.41 1.03 7.32
C LYS A 114 -9.28 2.55 7.36
N GLN A 115 -8.95 3.17 6.24
CA GLN A 115 -8.69 4.61 6.12
C GLN A 115 -7.61 5.12 7.10
N ASN A 116 -6.67 4.26 7.49
CA ASN A 116 -5.55 4.60 8.36
C ASN A 116 -4.31 4.95 7.53
N ILE A 117 -3.81 6.17 7.69
CA ILE A 117 -2.65 6.70 6.96
C ILE A 117 -1.39 5.86 7.22
N GLY A 118 -1.11 5.52 8.49
CA GLY A 118 0.07 4.72 8.84
C GLY A 118 0.05 3.33 8.21
N ARG A 119 -1.13 2.68 8.14
CA ARG A 119 -1.28 1.40 7.44
C ARG A 119 -1.08 1.56 5.94
N MET A 120 -1.65 2.61 5.34
CA MET A 120 -1.44 2.89 3.92
C MET A 120 0.06 3.05 3.61
N ILE A 121 0.76 3.90 4.35
CA ILE A 121 2.22 4.12 4.20
C ILE A 121 3.00 2.82 4.37
N LYS A 122 2.68 1.99 5.39
CA LYS A 122 3.34 0.70 5.60
C LYS A 122 3.26 -0.21 4.36
N TYR A 123 2.12 -0.22 3.67
CA TYR A 123 1.90 -1.14 2.55
C TYR A 123 2.33 -0.60 1.20
N THR A 124 2.28 0.72 1.00
CA THR A 124 2.48 1.35 -0.31
C THR A 124 3.72 2.24 -0.37
N GLY A 125 4.31 2.63 0.76
CA GLY A 125 5.23 3.76 0.83
C GLY A 125 4.50 5.10 0.70
N TYR A 126 5.01 6.14 1.36
CA TYR A 126 4.43 7.48 1.31
C TYR A 126 4.54 8.09 -0.09
N GLY A 127 5.63 7.84 -0.82
CA GLY A 127 5.83 8.37 -2.19
C GLY A 127 4.69 7.98 -3.14
N ASN A 128 4.31 6.71 -3.15
CA ASN A 128 3.19 6.21 -3.96
C ASN A 128 1.84 6.78 -3.48
N ALA A 129 1.63 6.93 -2.17
CA ALA A 129 0.35 7.40 -1.61
C ALA A 129 0.22 8.94 -1.56
N ALA A 130 1.29 9.70 -1.80
CA ALA A 130 1.33 11.15 -1.58
C ALA A 130 0.27 11.89 -2.40
N GLY A 131 0.05 11.51 -3.66
CA GLY A 131 -0.98 12.11 -4.52
C GLY A 131 -2.39 11.96 -3.94
N MET A 132 -2.71 10.79 -3.39
CA MET A 132 -3.97 10.55 -2.70
C MET A 132 -4.10 11.40 -1.43
N PHE A 133 -3.04 11.47 -0.63
CA PHE A 133 -3.05 12.26 0.60
C PHE A 133 -3.18 13.75 0.32
N ALA A 134 -2.56 14.27 -0.74
CA ALA A 134 -2.75 15.64 -1.21
C ALA A 134 -4.21 15.89 -1.57
N ASN A 135 -4.80 15.04 -2.43
CA ASN A 135 -6.18 15.17 -2.89
C ASN A 135 -7.20 15.09 -1.74
N LYS A 136 -6.90 14.36 -0.67
CA LYS A 136 -7.76 14.24 0.52
C LYS A 136 -7.41 15.24 1.65
N GLY A 137 -6.42 16.10 1.47
CA GLY A 137 -5.99 17.04 2.52
C GLY A 137 -5.35 16.37 3.76
N LEU A 138 -4.75 15.19 3.58
CA LEU A 138 -4.19 14.34 4.64
C LEU A 138 -2.66 14.48 4.81
N LEU A 139 -2.00 15.34 4.04
CA LEU A 139 -0.53 15.51 4.07
C LEU A 139 0.02 15.89 5.46
N ALA A 140 -0.75 16.65 6.25
CA ALA A 140 -0.36 17.06 7.60
C ALA A 140 -0.66 16.01 8.68
N GLY A 141 -0.94 14.75 8.30
CA GLY A 141 -1.24 13.67 9.25
C GLY A 141 -2.56 13.85 10.01
N LYS A 142 -3.43 14.78 9.56
CA LYS A 142 -4.75 14.97 10.17
C LYS A 142 -5.56 13.69 10.01
N ARG A 143 -5.90 13.04 11.13
CA ARG A 143 -6.84 11.91 11.12
C ARG A 143 -8.22 12.42 10.73
N ALA A 144 -8.71 11.97 9.59
CA ALA A 144 -10.14 12.02 9.34
C ALA A 144 -10.85 11.11 10.36
N PRO A 145 -12.01 11.49 10.91
CA PRO A 145 -12.83 10.57 11.69
C PRO A 145 -13.18 9.36 10.82
N THR A 146 -13.02 8.15 11.36
CA THR A 146 -13.29 6.89 10.63
C THR A 146 -14.25 6.02 11.41
N ASP A 147 -15.20 5.38 10.74
CA ASP A 147 -16.18 4.46 11.34
C ASP A 147 -15.61 3.06 11.63
N TYR A 148 -14.28 2.88 11.53
CA TYR A 148 -13.64 1.58 11.69
C TYR A 148 -13.21 1.33 13.14
N SER A 149 -13.50 0.13 13.66
CA SER A 149 -13.02 -0.27 14.99
C SER A 149 -11.50 -0.43 15.02
N ASP A 150 -10.89 -0.04 16.15
CA ASP A 150 -9.46 -0.16 16.42
C ASP A 150 -9.00 -1.60 16.69
N GLU A 151 -9.91 -2.55 16.93
CA GLU A 151 -9.68 -3.98 17.29
C GLU A 151 -8.79 -4.82 16.34
N SER A 152 -8.28 -4.25 15.26
CA SER A 152 -7.28 -4.96 14.45
C SER A 152 -5.92 -4.88 15.14
N GLY A 153 -5.51 -6.01 15.74
CA GLY A 153 -4.17 -6.22 16.29
C GLY A 153 -3.04 -5.87 15.33
N GLU A 154 -1.84 -5.72 15.88
CA GLU A 154 -0.63 -5.45 15.13
C GLU A 154 -0.47 -6.50 14.04
N SER A 155 -0.45 -6.06 12.78
CA SER A 155 -0.23 -6.94 11.63
C SER A 155 1.27 -7.11 11.34
N ASP A 156 2.10 -6.77 12.32
CA ASP A 156 3.55 -6.85 12.24
C ASP A 156 3.92 -8.31 12.48
N THR A 157 4.58 -8.94 11.51
CA THR A 157 5.19 -10.24 11.73
C THR A 157 6.49 -10.05 12.49
N GLU A 158 6.96 -11.09 13.19
CA GLU A 158 8.27 -11.05 13.86
C GLU A 158 9.41 -10.72 12.88
N GLU A 159 9.31 -11.18 11.63
CA GLU A 159 10.28 -10.85 10.59
C GLU A 159 10.23 -9.38 10.20
N TYR A 160 9.05 -8.81 9.97
CA TYR A 160 8.90 -7.40 9.63
C TYR A 160 9.36 -6.48 10.77
N ALA A 161 9.09 -6.86 12.02
CA ALA A 161 9.49 -6.09 13.20
C ALA A 161 11.00 -5.85 13.28
N LYS A 162 11.82 -6.78 12.76
CA LYS A 162 13.28 -6.65 12.71
C LYS A 162 13.76 -5.53 11.78
N TYR A 163 13.07 -5.32 10.66
CA TYR A 163 13.45 -4.33 9.66
C TYR A 163 12.73 -2.99 9.83
N LYS A 164 11.62 -2.96 10.57
CA LYS A 164 10.77 -1.78 10.78
C LYS A 164 11.54 -0.49 11.14
N PRO A 165 12.59 -0.49 11.98
CA PRO A 165 13.36 0.72 12.29
C PRO A 165 14.09 1.32 11.07
N ASP A 166 14.48 0.47 10.13
CA ASP A 166 15.35 0.81 9.00
C ASP A 166 14.58 0.91 7.67
N ILE A 167 13.25 0.80 7.70
CA ILE A 167 12.41 1.01 6.52
C ILE A 167 12.23 2.51 6.30
N ASN A 168 12.61 2.99 5.12
CA ASN A 168 12.31 4.36 4.73
C ASN A 168 10.80 4.50 4.47
N PRO A 169 10.07 5.37 5.20
CA PRO A 169 8.62 5.51 5.04
C PRO A 169 8.21 6.09 3.67
N VAL A 170 9.12 6.77 2.96
CA VAL A 170 8.87 7.32 1.63
C VAL A 170 8.83 6.21 0.59
N THR A 171 9.84 5.35 0.57
CA THR A 171 9.96 4.25 -0.40
C THR A 171 9.19 3.01 0.03
N GLY A 172 8.97 2.80 1.33
CA GLY A 172 8.35 1.60 1.87
C GLY A 172 9.26 0.37 1.85
N CYS A 173 10.56 0.54 1.61
CA CYS A 173 11.56 -0.53 1.61
C CYS A 173 12.66 -0.27 2.65
N TYR A 174 13.32 -1.35 3.06
CA TYR A 174 14.51 -1.33 3.89
C TYR A 174 15.63 -0.58 3.17
N GLU A 175 16.30 0.30 3.90
CA GLU A 175 17.55 0.90 3.46
C GLU A 175 18.67 0.41 4.36
N GLU A 176 19.76 -0.07 3.76
CA GLU A 176 20.96 -0.37 4.54
C GLU A 176 21.43 0.89 5.28
N PRO A 177 21.87 0.77 6.55
CA PRO A 177 22.39 1.89 7.31
C PRO A 177 23.50 2.57 6.51
N LYS A 178 23.24 3.82 6.08
CA LYS A 178 24.23 4.61 5.36
C LYS A 178 25.30 5.07 6.34
N VAL A 179 26.54 4.96 5.89
CA VAL A 179 27.71 5.56 6.54
C VAL A 179 27.42 7.04 6.78
N SER A 180 27.81 7.58 7.94
CA SER A 180 27.55 8.99 8.24
C SER A 180 28.20 9.86 7.17
N PRO A 181 27.49 10.84 6.57
CA PRO A 181 28.10 11.75 5.61
C PRO A 181 29.29 12.55 6.17
N LEU A 182 29.42 12.58 7.50
CA LEU A 182 30.49 13.29 8.23
C LEU A 182 31.68 12.37 8.58
N GLU A 183 31.62 11.09 8.21
CA GLU A 183 32.71 10.15 8.46
C GLU A 183 33.95 10.52 7.64
N GLY A 184 35.10 10.63 8.30
CA GLY A 184 36.35 11.09 7.67
C GLY A 184 36.53 12.61 7.60
N MET A 185 35.55 13.42 8.04
CA MET A 185 35.70 14.87 8.17
C MET A 185 36.34 15.26 9.51
N THR A 186 37.18 16.29 9.52
CA THR A 186 37.67 16.92 10.77
C THR A 186 36.57 17.74 11.43
N GLU A 187 36.73 18.10 12.72
CA GLU A 187 35.73 18.91 13.42
C GLU A 187 35.54 20.29 12.76
N GLU A 188 36.62 20.92 12.28
CA GLU A 188 36.53 22.20 11.57
C GLU A 188 35.72 22.09 10.27
N GLN A 189 35.84 20.97 9.55
CA GLN A 189 35.06 20.71 8.34
C GLN A 189 33.59 20.50 8.65
N LYS A 190 33.28 19.79 9.75
CA LYS A 190 31.90 19.60 10.22
C LYS A 190 31.26 20.92 10.60
N GLU A 191 31.97 21.79 11.32
CA GLU A 191 31.49 23.13 11.68
C GLU A 191 31.24 24.00 10.45
N TYR A 192 32.14 23.97 9.47
CA TYR A 192 31.98 24.72 8.23
C TYR A 192 30.72 24.30 7.44
N GLU A 193 30.49 23.00 7.26
CA GLU A 193 29.29 22.50 6.59
C GLU A 193 28.02 22.79 7.39
N ALA A 194 28.08 22.76 8.73
CA ALA A 194 26.96 23.15 9.59
C ALA A 194 26.58 24.63 9.40
N ILE A 195 27.57 25.54 9.38
CA ILE A 195 27.34 26.97 9.13
C ILE A 195 26.74 27.20 7.75
N LYS A 196 27.26 26.51 6.73
CA LYS A 196 26.73 26.57 5.36
C LYS A 196 25.27 26.12 5.31
N LEU A 197 24.92 25.05 6.02
CA LEU A 197 23.55 24.55 6.09
C LEU A 197 22.60 25.54 6.78
N VAL A 198 23.02 26.16 7.89
CA VAL A 198 22.27 27.23 8.56
C VAL A 198 22.01 28.41 7.62
N ASN A 199 23.03 28.84 6.87
CA ASN A 199 22.90 29.93 5.92
C ASN A 199 21.90 29.60 4.80
N LEU A 200 21.93 28.37 4.27
CA LEU A 200 20.97 27.91 3.26
C LEU A 200 19.53 27.87 3.80
N VAL A 201 19.33 27.39 5.04
CA VAL A 201 18.01 27.39 5.68
C VAL A 201 17.51 28.81 5.88
N SER A 202 18.37 29.73 6.33
CA SER A 202 18.02 31.15 6.51
C SER A 202 17.65 31.86 5.20
N GLN A 203 18.04 31.33 4.03
CA GLN A 203 17.62 31.87 2.73
C GLN A 203 16.24 31.38 2.29
N LEU A 204 15.72 30.33 2.92
CA LEU A 204 14.41 29.71 2.62
C LEU A 204 13.29 30.20 3.55
N THR A 205 13.63 30.84 4.67
CA THR A 205 12.69 31.45 5.64
C THR A 205 12.73 32.97 5.56
#